data_AF-A0A2E9LA51-F1
#
_entry.id   AF-A0A2E9LA51-F1
#
_cell.length_a   1.000
_cell.length_b   1.000
_cell.length_c   1.000
_cell.angle_alpha   90.00
_cell.angle_beta   90.00
_cell.angle_gamma   90.00
#
_symmetry.space_group_name_H-M   'P 1'
#
loop_
_entity.id
_entity.type
_entity.pdbx_description
1 polymer ?
#
loop_
_entity_poly.entity_id
_entity_poly.type
_entity_poly.pdbx_seq_one_letter_code
_entity_poly.pdbx_strand_id
1 'polypeptide(L)'
;MITLYQIEYTKEMIDFLNSHPEGGWTNAMNKYPMIHADMTVKHEGSEAWLPEFFQHYRAVANIKADTLADAWGIGNAFGGLHTDMVDQGLLEPLLPYIKLKNGHETVHMHSMSVGDICKMNDEYYLCESFGWAKVEV
;
A
#
# COMPACT_ATOMS: atom_id res chain seq x y z
N MET A 1 0.53 16.90 -5.80
CA MET A 1 -0.31 16.00 -4.95
C MET A 1 -0.23 14.62 -5.56
N ILE A 2 0.08 13.63 -4.73
CA ILE A 2 0.35 12.25 -5.15
C ILE A 2 -0.60 11.35 -4.38
N THR A 3 -1.35 10.51 -5.08
CA THR A 3 -2.29 9.56 -4.44
C THR A 3 -1.60 8.22 -4.24
N LEU A 4 -1.56 7.74 -3.01
CA LEU A 4 -1.03 6.44 -2.65
C LEU A 4 -2.11 5.37 -2.73
N TYR A 5 -1.76 4.25 -3.36
CA TYR A 5 -2.58 3.07 -3.54
C TYR A 5 -1.89 1.87 -2.88
N GLN A 6 -2.64 1.13 -2.06
CA GLN A 6 -2.14 -0.04 -1.32
C GLN A 6 -3.10 -1.23 -1.45
N ILE A 7 -2.56 -2.44 -1.28
CA ILE A 7 -3.36 -3.66 -1.12
C ILE A 7 -3.57 -3.90 0.37
N GLU A 8 -4.83 -4.03 0.77
CA GLU A 8 -5.22 -4.31 2.16
C GLU A 8 -5.82 -5.70 2.29
N TYR A 9 -5.21 -6.53 3.13
CA TYR A 9 -5.75 -7.85 3.40
C TYR A 9 -6.94 -7.78 4.35
N THR A 10 -7.98 -8.53 4.04
CA THR A 10 -9.11 -8.69 4.94
C THR A 10 -8.72 -9.55 6.15
N LYS A 11 -9.50 -9.46 7.23
CA LYS A 11 -9.31 -10.35 8.38
C LYS A 11 -9.38 -11.83 7.98
N GLU A 12 -10.29 -12.20 7.08
CA GLU A 12 -10.42 -13.58 6.59
C GLU A 12 -9.14 -14.04 5.88
N MET A 13 -8.57 -13.20 5.02
CA MET A 13 -7.31 -13.47 4.33
C MET A 13 -6.16 -13.66 5.32
N ILE A 14 -6.06 -12.79 6.32
CA ILE A 14 -5.04 -12.88 7.38
C ILE A 14 -5.24 -14.13 8.25
N ASP A 15 -6.47 -14.46 8.61
CA ASP A 15 -6.80 -15.65 9.40
C ASP A 15 -6.44 -16.93 8.61
N PHE A 16 -6.75 -16.99 7.31
CA PHE A 16 -6.37 -18.10 6.44
C PHE A 16 -4.86 -18.20 6.26
N LEU A 17 -4.18 -17.07 5.98
CA LEU A 17 -2.72 -17.04 5.85
C LEU A 17 -2.04 -17.61 7.10
N ASN A 18 -2.56 -17.30 8.28
CA ASN A 18 -2.03 -17.75 9.57
C ASN A 18 -2.58 -19.10 10.05
N SER A 19 -3.48 -19.76 9.30
CA SER A 19 -4.03 -21.06 9.71
C SER A 19 -3.04 -22.20 9.45
N HIS A 20 -3.17 -23.28 10.22
CA HIS A 20 -2.33 -24.45 10.08
C HIS A 20 -3.17 -25.74 10.17
N PRO A 21 -2.96 -26.73 9.28
CA PRO A 21 -1.94 -26.79 8.22
C PRO A 21 -2.33 -26.12 6.89
N GLU A 22 -3.57 -25.64 6.73
CA GLU A 22 -4.12 -25.23 5.42
C GLU A 22 -3.59 -23.89 4.90
N GLY A 23 -3.09 -23.03 5.78
CA GLY A 23 -2.64 -21.68 5.45
C GLY A 23 -1.23 -21.63 4.88
N GLY A 24 -0.52 -20.53 5.17
CA GLY A 24 0.79 -20.22 4.63
C GLY A 24 0.75 -19.47 3.29
N TRP A 25 1.83 -18.77 2.99
CA TRP A 25 1.92 -17.85 1.83
C TRP A 25 1.58 -18.54 0.51
N THR A 26 2.14 -19.72 0.23
CA THR A 26 1.87 -20.46 -1.01
C THR A 26 0.39 -20.76 -1.20
N ASN A 27 -0.28 -21.27 -0.15
CA ASN A 27 -1.70 -21.60 -0.24
C ASN A 27 -2.56 -20.34 -0.30
N ALA A 28 -2.18 -19.27 0.40
CA ALA A 28 -2.87 -18.00 0.39
C ALA A 28 -2.83 -17.33 -0.99
N MET A 29 -1.67 -17.34 -1.67
CA MET A 29 -1.54 -16.85 -3.04
C MET A 29 -2.40 -17.66 -4.02
N ASN A 30 -2.41 -19.00 -3.89
CA ASN A 30 -3.25 -19.85 -4.75
C ASN A 30 -4.76 -19.59 -4.56
N LYS A 31 -5.17 -19.22 -3.34
CA LYS A 31 -6.58 -19.03 -2.99
C LYS A 31 -7.07 -17.60 -3.27
N TYR A 32 -6.25 -16.59 -3.02
CA TYR A 32 -6.66 -15.19 -3.06
C TYR A 32 -5.85 -14.42 -4.11
N PRO A 33 -6.45 -14.03 -5.25
CA PRO A 33 -5.79 -13.27 -6.32
C PRO A 33 -5.12 -11.97 -5.82
N MET A 34 -5.71 -11.33 -4.82
CA MET A 34 -5.15 -10.14 -4.18
C MET A 34 -3.81 -10.39 -3.48
N ILE A 35 -3.67 -11.52 -2.77
CA ILE A 35 -2.41 -11.89 -2.11
C ILE A 35 -1.38 -12.31 -3.15
N HIS A 36 -1.82 -13.02 -4.20
CA HIS A 36 -0.96 -13.33 -5.33
C HIS A 36 -0.39 -12.06 -5.97
N ALA A 37 -1.25 -11.10 -6.34
CA ALA A 37 -0.83 -9.83 -6.93
C ALA A 37 0.19 -9.09 -6.04
N ASP A 38 -0.13 -8.92 -4.75
CA ASP A 38 0.74 -8.25 -3.79
C ASP A 38 2.10 -8.93 -3.63
N MET A 39 2.12 -10.25 -3.51
CA MET A 39 3.36 -11.00 -3.32
C MET A 39 4.20 -11.04 -4.58
N THR A 40 3.60 -11.16 -5.76
CA THR A 40 4.30 -11.12 -7.04
C THR A 40 5.07 -9.80 -7.19
N VAL A 41 4.40 -8.66 -7.02
CA VAL A 41 5.05 -7.35 -7.19
C VAL A 41 6.07 -7.06 -6.08
N LYS A 42 5.88 -7.59 -4.87
CA LYS A 42 6.85 -7.44 -3.78
C LYS A 42 8.16 -8.20 -4.00
N HIS A 43 8.11 -9.35 -4.68
CA HIS A 43 9.28 -10.19 -4.92
C HIS A 43 9.98 -9.89 -6.24
N GLU A 44 9.20 -9.54 -7.27
CA GLU A 44 9.69 -9.42 -8.65
C GLU A 44 9.58 -7.99 -9.20
N GLY A 45 8.99 -7.06 -8.44
CA GLY A 45 8.85 -5.66 -8.83
C GLY A 45 7.96 -5.48 -10.06
N SER A 46 8.26 -4.45 -10.84
CA SER A 46 7.53 -4.10 -12.06
C SER A 46 7.72 -5.07 -13.22
N GLU A 47 8.76 -5.92 -13.19
CA GLU A 47 8.96 -6.95 -14.22
C GLU A 47 7.82 -7.98 -14.25
N ALA A 48 7.20 -8.22 -13.09
CA ALA A 48 6.04 -9.11 -12.95
C ALA A 48 4.71 -8.34 -12.82
N TRP A 49 4.70 -7.03 -13.07
CA TRP A 49 3.48 -6.23 -13.02
C TRP A 49 2.52 -6.63 -14.14
N LEU A 50 1.25 -6.81 -13.77
CA LEU A 50 0.15 -6.99 -14.69
C LEU A 50 -0.91 -5.90 -14.40
N PRO A 51 -1.41 -5.14 -15.39
CA PRO A 51 -2.39 -4.07 -15.15
C PRO A 51 -3.63 -4.54 -14.39
N GLU A 52 -4.08 -5.78 -14.59
CA GLU A 52 -5.20 -6.37 -13.86
C GLU A 52 -4.98 -6.44 -12.34
N PHE A 53 -3.74 -6.40 -11.85
CA PHE A 53 -3.47 -6.34 -10.42
C PHE A 53 -4.01 -5.06 -9.79
N PHE A 54 -4.11 -3.97 -10.55
CA PHE A 54 -4.59 -2.69 -10.04
C PHE A 54 -6.01 -2.76 -9.43
N GLN A 55 -6.85 -3.68 -9.89
CA GLN A 55 -8.20 -3.88 -9.35
C GLN A 55 -8.21 -4.24 -7.85
N HIS A 56 -7.08 -4.73 -7.32
CA HIS A 56 -6.93 -5.11 -5.92
C HIS A 56 -6.43 -3.96 -5.03
N TYR A 57 -5.98 -2.85 -5.63
CA TYR A 57 -5.48 -1.69 -4.91
C TYR A 57 -6.61 -0.74 -4.52
N ARG A 58 -6.38 0.00 -3.42
CA ARG A 58 -7.26 1.06 -2.96
C ARG A 58 -6.46 2.34 -2.77
N ALA A 59 -7.03 3.47 -3.17
CA ALA A 59 -6.47 4.78 -2.80
C ALA A 59 -6.64 4.97 -1.29
N VAL A 60 -5.53 5.11 -0.57
CA VAL A 60 -5.52 5.20 0.90
C VAL A 60 -5.26 6.61 1.41
N ALA A 61 -4.50 7.41 0.66
CA ALA A 61 -4.14 8.77 1.05
C ALA A 61 -3.76 9.65 -0.16
N ASN A 62 -4.04 10.94 -0.05
CA ASN A 62 -3.39 11.98 -0.84
C ASN A 62 -2.21 12.55 -0.06
N ILE A 63 -1.06 12.67 -0.72
CA ILE A 63 0.18 13.18 -0.14
C ILE A 63 0.55 14.48 -0.84
N LYS A 64 0.76 15.53 -0.04
CA LYS A 64 1.15 16.86 -0.54
C LYS A 64 2.66 16.88 -0.80
N ALA A 65 3.02 16.36 -1.97
CA ALA A 65 4.38 16.31 -2.47
C ALA A 65 4.43 16.64 -3.96
N ASP A 66 5.61 17.11 -4.39
CA ASP A 66 5.94 17.41 -5.79
C ASP A 66 6.72 16.27 -6.45
N THR A 67 7.38 15.43 -5.65
CA THR A 67 8.16 14.27 -6.13
C THR A 67 7.74 13.00 -5.41
N LEU A 68 7.95 11.85 -6.07
CA LEU A 68 7.72 10.53 -5.46
C LEU A 68 8.63 10.28 -4.25
N ALA A 69 9.85 10.84 -4.24
CA ALA A 69 10.78 10.74 -3.11
C ALA A 69 10.27 11.52 -1.87
N ASP A 70 9.73 12.72 -2.07
CA ASP A 70 9.12 13.49 -0.98
C ASP A 70 7.86 12.79 -0.46
N ALA A 71 7.04 12.24 -1.37
CA ALA A 71 5.87 11.46 -1.00
C ALA A 71 6.24 10.22 -0.19
N TRP A 72 7.32 9.52 -0.54
CA TRP A 72 7.84 8.38 0.21
C TRP A 72 8.27 8.77 1.63
N GLY A 73 8.94 9.92 1.77
CA GLY A 73 9.33 10.45 3.09
C GLY A 73 8.11 10.71 3.99
N ILE A 74 7.10 11.40 3.45
CA ILE A 74 5.84 11.69 4.17
C ILE A 74 5.05 10.40 4.45
N GLY A 75 4.92 9.52 3.47
CA GLY A 75 4.21 8.24 3.57
C GLY A 75 4.86 7.26 4.54
N ASN A 76 6.12 7.49 4.92
CA ASN A 76 6.83 6.77 5.98
C ASN A 76 7.06 7.63 7.23
N ALA A 77 6.31 8.73 7.33
CA ALA A 77 6.21 9.65 8.45
C ALA A 77 7.56 10.25 8.92
N PHE A 78 8.62 10.22 8.12
CA PHE A 78 9.97 10.68 8.49
C PHE A 78 10.44 10.22 9.89
N GLY A 79 10.00 9.05 10.37
CA GLY A 79 10.30 8.54 11.72
C GLY A 79 9.34 8.98 12.84
N GLY A 80 8.26 9.69 12.51
CA GLY A 80 7.12 10.01 13.38
C GLY A 80 5.88 9.15 13.09
N LEU A 81 4.69 9.69 13.38
CA LEU A 81 3.40 9.04 13.10
C LEU A 81 2.73 9.65 11.86
N HIS A 82 1.92 8.86 11.13
CA HIS A 82 1.12 9.41 10.03
C HIS A 82 0.14 10.50 10.48
N THR A 83 -0.36 10.41 11.72
CA THR A 83 -1.20 11.45 12.32
C THR A 83 -0.50 12.79 12.39
N ASP A 84 0.81 12.81 12.68
CA ASP A 84 1.59 14.05 12.72
C ASP A 84 1.67 14.70 11.33
N MET A 85 1.70 13.88 10.26
CA MET A 85 1.69 14.35 8.88
C MET A 85 0.31 14.90 8.49
N VAL A 86 -0.76 14.32 9.02
CA VAL A 86 -2.13 14.84 8.86
C VAL A 86 -2.27 16.20 9.55
N ASP A 87 -1.81 16.32 10.79
CA ASP A 87 -1.89 17.56 11.56
C ASP A 87 -1.10 18.70 10.89
N GLN A 88 -0.03 18.37 10.17
CA GLN A 88 0.77 19.31 9.37
C GLN A 88 0.18 19.62 7.99
N GLY A 89 -0.92 18.97 7.59
CA GLY A 89 -1.54 19.13 6.28
C GLY A 89 -0.71 18.58 5.12
N LEU A 90 0.20 17.63 5.41
CA LEU A 90 1.04 16.95 4.42
C LEU A 90 0.39 15.65 3.90
N LEU A 91 -0.51 15.06 4.69
CA LEU A 91 -1.19 13.82 4.38
C LEU A 91 -2.70 13.97 4.59
N GLU A 92 -3.48 13.59 3.60
CA GLU A 92 -4.95 13.55 3.64
C GLU A 92 -5.40 12.09 3.53
N PRO A 93 -5.96 11.49 4.59
CA PRO A 93 -6.51 10.14 4.54
C PRO A 93 -7.73 10.07 3.61
N LEU A 94 -7.76 9.06 2.72
CA LEU A 94 -8.90 8.79 1.83
C LEU A 94 -9.81 7.68 2.36
N LEU A 95 -9.37 6.96 3.38
CA LEU A 95 -10.13 5.94 4.07
C LEU A 95 -10.44 6.38 5.51
N PRO A 96 -11.55 5.90 6.11
CA PRO A 96 -11.86 6.17 7.51
C PRO A 96 -10.76 5.65 8.43
N TYR A 97 -10.47 6.41 9.49
CA TYR A 97 -9.51 6.03 10.52
C TYR A 97 -9.87 4.67 11.12
N ILE A 98 -8.84 3.89 11.45
CA ILE A 98 -9.00 2.61 12.13
C ILE A 98 -8.93 2.83 13.63
N LYS A 99 -9.92 2.32 14.36
CA LYS A 99 -9.86 2.22 15.81
C LYS A 99 -9.15 0.92 16.21
N LEU A 100 -8.01 1.07 16.87
CA LEU A 100 -7.21 -0.02 17.40
C LEU A 100 -7.85 -0.60 18.67
N LYS A 101 -7.44 -1.83 19.03
CA LYS A 101 -7.94 -2.54 20.23
C LYS A 101 -7.71 -1.78 21.53
N ASN A 102 -6.68 -0.95 21.60
CA ASN A 102 -6.37 -0.11 22.77
C ASN A 102 -7.18 1.22 22.78
N GLY A 103 -8.08 1.42 21.81
CA GLY A 103 -8.93 2.61 21.72
C GLY A 103 -8.31 3.79 20.96
N HIS A 104 -7.03 3.72 20.57
CA HIS A 104 -6.41 4.74 19.72
C HIS A 104 -6.94 4.67 18.30
N GLU A 105 -6.98 5.80 17.61
CA GLU A 105 -7.28 5.88 16.18
C GLU A 105 -5.99 6.11 15.40
N THR A 106 -5.89 5.50 14.22
CA THR A 106 -4.77 5.68 13.31
C THR A 106 -5.28 5.87 11.89
N VAL A 107 -4.46 6.49 11.05
CA VAL A 107 -4.69 6.57 9.62
C VAL A 107 -4.78 5.15 9.05
N HIS A 108 -5.75 4.93 8.17
CA HIS A 108 -5.96 3.65 7.48
C HIS A 108 -5.06 3.58 6.25
N MET A 109 -3.77 3.45 6.52
CA MET A 109 -2.73 3.19 5.55
C MET A 109 -1.57 2.51 6.27
N HIS A 110 -0.68 1.87 5.54
CA HIS A 110 0.62 1.46 6.05
C HIS A 110 1.74 2.31 5.44
N SER A 111 2.95 2.12 5.95
CA SER A 111 4.18 2.63 5.36
C SER A 111 4.22 2.36 3.85
N MET A 112 4.58 3.38 3.07
CA MET A 112 4.76 3.25 1.62
C MET A 112 5.99 2.38 1.33
N SER A 113 5.79 1.24 0.69
CA SER A 113 6.81 0.21 0.48
C SER A 113 6.74 -0.43 -0.91
N VAL A 114 7.68 -1.34 -1.19
CA VAL A 114 7.74 -2.11 -2.44
C VAL A 114 6.38 -2.75 -2.73
N GLY A 115 5.90 -2.58 -3.97
CA GLY A 115 4.60 -3.06 -4.41
C GLY A 115 3.46 -2.04 -4.27
N ASP A 116 3.64 -0.96 -3.52
CA ASP A 116 2.65 0.14 -3.47
C ASP A 116 2.69 0.97 -4.74
N ILE A 117 1.57 1.60 -5.09
CA ILE A 117 1.45 2.41 -6.31
C ILE A 117 1.20 3.87 -5.94
N CYS A 118 1.93 4.79 -6.58
CA CYS A 118 1.68 6.21 -6.51
C CYS A 118 1.13 6.72 -7.83
N LYS A 119 0.02 7.45 -7.79
CA LYS A 119 -0.47 8.24 -8.92
C LYS A 119 0.05 9.67 -8.83
N MET A 120 0.71 10.14 -9.89
CA MET A 120 1.18 11.52 -10.02
C MET A 120 0.82 12.07 -11.40
N ASN A 121 0.09 13.20 -11.44
CA ASN A 121 -0.42 13.91 -12.62
C ASN A 121 -1.39 13.16 -13.55
N ASP A 122 -1.28 11.85 -13.70
CA ASP A 122 -2.14 10.88 -14.41
C ASP A 122 -1.37 9.59 -14.76
N GLU A 123 -0.12 9.51 -14.32
CA GLU A 123 0.71 8.33 -14.46
C GLU A 123 0.79 7.57 -13.13
N TYR A 124 0.96 6.25 -13.24
CA TYR A 124 1.07 5.35 -12.11
C TYR A 124 2.50 4.84 -11.99
N TYR A 125 3.01 4.81 -10.76
CA TYR A 125 4.38 4.45 -10.43
C TYR A 125 4.37 3.40 -9.34
N LEU A 126 4.89 2.21 -9.64
CA LEU A 126 5.12 1.16 -8.67
C LEU A 126 6.39 1.49 -7.87
N CYS A 127 6.30 1.37 -6.54
CA CYS A 127 7.44 1.47 -5.65
C CYS A 127 8.31 0.22 -5.80
N GLU A 128 9.58 0.44 -6.15
CA GLU A 128 10.59 -0.62 -6.30
C GLU A 128 11.46 -0.71 -5.04
N SER A 129 12.31 -1.74 -4.96
CA SER A 129 13.36 -1.79 -3.93
C SER A 129 14.28 -0.57 -4.00
N PHE A 130 14.46 0.00 -5.19
CA PHE A 130 15.20 1.23 -5.42
C PHE A 130 14.47 2.11 -6.44
N GLY A 131 13.82 3.17 -5.96
CA GLY A 131 13.15 4.14 -6.82
C GLY A 131 11.76 3.69 -7.26
N TRP A 132 11.43 3.99 -8.51
CA TRP A 132 10.06 3.94 -9.03
C TRP A 132 10.05 3.46 -10.47
N ALA A 133 9.11 2.58 -10.79
CA ALA A 133 8.85 2.13 -12.15
C ALA A 133 7.48 2.62 -12.61
N LYS A 134 7.41 3.26 -13.79
CA LYS A 134 6.12 3.62 -14.39
C LYS A 134 5.41 2.33 -14.85
N VAL A 135 4.13 2.20 -14.51
CA VAL A 135 3.30 1.03 -14.85
C VAL A 135 1.98 1.44 -15.53
N GLU A 136 1.42 0.52 -16.31
CA GLU A 136 0.08 0.66 -16.89
C GLU A 136 -0.99 0.11 -15.95
N VAL A 137 -2.16 0.74 -15.93
CA VAL A 137 -3.28 0.46 -15.01
C VAL A 137 -4.59 0.40 -15.78
#